data_AF-A0A1X7SJB1-F1
#
_entry.id   AF-A0A1X7SJB1-F1
#
_cell.length_a   1.000
_cell.length_b   1.000
_cell.length_c   1.000
_cell.angle_alpha   90.00
_cell.angle_beta   90.00
_cell.angle_gamma   90.00
#
_symmetry.space_group_name_H-M   'P 1'
#
loop_
_entity.id
_entity.type
_entity.pdbx_description
1 polymer ?
#
loop_
_entity_poly.entity_id
_entity_poly.type
_entity_poly.pdbx_seq_one_letter_code
_entity_poly.pdbx_strand_id
1 'polypeptide(L)'
;WEDGNPLLKEQFVAGVRKALAEVGKNPDCFAGHSFRIGAATTAAAAGVPAHIIKHLGRWSSDAYLLYVRADSDPAISGVATSIADHAV
;
A
#
# COMPACT_ATOMS: atom_id res chain seq x y z
N TRP A 1 -4.70 -4.67 -20.43
CA TRP A 1 -3.97 -5.94 -20.59
C TRP A 1 -3.69 -6.13 -22.07
N GLU A 2 -2.89 -7.10 -22.51
CA GLU A 2 -2.40 -7.18 -23.91
C GLU A 2 -3.51 -7.06 -24.98
N ASP A 3 -4.75 -7.43 -24.63
CA ASP A 3 -5.94 -7.35 -25.49
C ASP A 3 -6.71 -6.00 -25.43
N GLY A 4 -6.13 -4.95 -24.83
CA GLY A 4 -6.77 -3.63 -24.66
C GLY A 4 -7.85 -3.56 -23.57
N ASN A 5 -8.26 -4.70 -23.01
CA ASN A 5 -9.25 -4.75 -21.92
C ASN A 5 -8.67 -4.30 -20.57
N PRO A 6 -9.50 -3.71 -19.68
CA PRO A 6 -9.12 -3.43 -18.30
C PRO A 6 -8.71 -4.70 -17.56
N LEU A 7 -7.69 -4.60 -16.70
CA LEU A 7 -7.32 -5.69 -15.82
C LEU A 7 -8.40 -5.88 -14.75
N LEU A 8 -8.91 -7.09 -14.60
CA LEU A 8 -9.88 -7.40 -13.55
C LEU A 8 -9.20 -7.38 -12.19
N LYS A 9 -9.95 -6.99 -11.16
CA LYS A 9 -9.48 -6.98 -9.77
C LYS A 9 -9.05 -8.38 -9.33
N GLU A 10 -9.75 -9.43 -9.77
CA GLU A 10 -9.44 -10.83 -9.49
C GLU A 10 -8.09 -11.23 -10.10
N GLN A 11 -7.84 -10.82 -11.35
CA GLN A 11 -6.59 -11.10 -12.05
C GLN A 11 -5.40 -10.40 -11.36
N PHE A 12 -5.56 -9.13 -10.99
CA PHE A 12 -4.54 -8.39 -10.26
C PHE A 12 -4.23 -9.05 -8.91
N VAL A 13 -5.25 -9.33 -8.10
CA VAL A 13 -5.06 -9.94 -6.77
C VAL A 13 -4.45 -11.34 -6.89
N ALA A 14 -4.88 -12.14 -7.88
CA ALA A 14 -4.30 -13.46 -8.13
C ALA A 14 -2.81 -13.37 -8.51
N GLY A 15 -2.43 -12.43 -9.37
CA GLY A 15 -1.04 -12.21 -9.75
C GLY A 15 -0.16 -11.82 -8.55
N VAL A 16 -0.63 -10.88 -7.72
CA VAL A 16 0.08 -10.48 -6.49
C VAL A 16 0.21 -11.64 -5.51
N ARG A 17 -0.87 -12.40 -5.28
CA ARG A 17 -0.86 -13.57 -4.39
C ARG A 17 0.10 -14.65 -4.85
N LYS A 18 0.17 -14.89 -6.17
CA LYS A 18 1.15 -15.81 -6.75
C LYS A 18 2.57 -15.37 -6.44
N ALA A 19 2.91 -14.10 -6.71
CA ALA A 19 4.24 -13.57 -6.42
C ALA A 19 4.60 -13.62 -4.92
N LEU A 20 3.63 -13.36 -4.03
CA LEU A 20 3.82 -13.48 -2.58
C LEU A 20 4.08 -14.92 -2.13
N ALA A 21 3.39 -15.89 -2.72
CA ALA A 21 3.60 -17.31 -2.43
C ALA A 21 5.00 -17.76 -2.87
N GLU A 22 5.50 -17.27 -4.01
CA GLU A 22 6.86 -17.57 -4.51
C GLU A 22 7.97 -17.10 -3.55
N VAL A 23 7.72 -16.07 -2.75
CA VAL A 23 8.64 -15.58 -1.70
C VAL A 23 8.30 -16.10 -0.29
N GLY A 24 7.47 -17.15 -0.20
CA GLY A 24 7.14 -17.83 1.07
C GLY A 24 6.21 -17.05 1.99
N LYS A 25 5.47 -16.06 1.50
CA LYS A 25 4.44 -15.35 2.28
C LYS A 25 3.09 -16.05 2.11
N ASN A 26 2.25 -16.00 3.16
CA ASN A 26 0.88 -16.52 3.07
C ASN A 26 0.02 -15.57 2.22
N PRO A 27 -0.40 -15.96 1.00
CA PRO A 27 -1.14 -15.08 0.09
C PRO A 27 -2.55 -14.71 0.60
N ASP A 28 -3.15 -15.52 1.46
CA ASP A 28 -4.52 -15.30 1.96
C ASP A 28 -4.62 -14.10 2.90
N CYS A 29 -3.49 -13.70 3.49
CA CYS A 29 -3.38 -12.49 4.31
C CYS A 29 -3.44 -11.19 3.48
N PHE A 30 -3.41 -11.27 2.14
CA PHE A 30 -3.30 -10.11 1.26
C PHE A 30 -4.47 -9.99 0.29
N ALA A 31 -4.96 -8.77 0.15
CA ALA A 31 -5.98 -8.39 -0.82
C ALA A 31 -5.62 -7.04 -1.45
N GLY A 32 -6.32 -6.63 -2.52
CA GLY A 32 -6.07 -5.32 -3.16
C GLY A 32 -6.14 -4.14 -2.17
N HIS A 33 -7.00 -4.25 -1.15
CA HIS A 33 -7.12 -3.23 -0.10
C HIS A 33 -5.88 -3.11 0.78
N SER A 34 -5.11 -4.19 0.96
CA SER A 34 -3.88 -4.20 1.74
C SER A 34 -2.85 -3.19 1.21
N PHE A 35 -2.83 -2.93 -0.10
CA PHE A 35 -1.98 -1.89 -0.69
C PHE A 35 -2.33 -0.47 -0.21
N ARG A 36 -3.62 -0.16 -0.04
CA ARG A 36 -4.04 1.15 0.48
C ARG A 36 -3.62 1.35 1.93
N ILE A 37 -3.77 0.28 2.74
CA ILE A 37 -3.31 0.25 4.13
C ILE A 37 -1.80 0.44 4.19
N GLY A 38 -1.05 -0.35 3.41
CA GLY A 38 0.40 -0.26 3.32
C GLY A 38 0.87 1.13 2.90
N ALA A 39 0.34 1.68 1.80
CA ALA A 39 0.72 3.00 1.31
C ALA A 39 0.44 4.13 2.32
N ALA A 40 -0.74 4.13 2.95
CA ALA A 40 -1.06 5.12 3.98
C ALA A 40 -0.15 5.00 5.21
N THR A 41 0.09 3.76 5.66
CA THR A 41 0.96 3.48 6.80
C THR A 41 2.40 3.90 6.52
N THR A 42 2.96 3.53 5.36
CA THR A 42 4.31 3.90 4.96
C THR A 42 4.47 5.41 4.80
N ALA A 43 3.51 6.09 4.17
CA ALA A 43 3.57 7.55 4.02
C ALA A 43 3.50 8.26 5.39
N ALA A 44 2.64 7.78 6.30
CA ALA A 44 2.59 8.30 7.67
C ALA A 44 3.91 8.06 8.42
N ALA A 45 4.48 6.86 8.31
CA ALA A 45 5.79 6.51 8.90
C ALA A 45 6.94 7.36 8.31
N ALA A 46 6.83 7.77 7.05
CA ALA A 46 7.76 8.68 6.39
C ALA A 46 7.57 10.15 6.78
N GLY A 47 6.61 10.47 7.66
CA GLY A 47 6.30 11.84 8.06
C GLY A 47 5.58 12.66 6.99
N VAL A 48 5.03 12.02 5.95
CA VAL A 48 4.25 12.72 4.91
C VAL A 48 3.04 13.41 5.57
N PRO A 49 2.80 14.70 5.33
CA PRO A 49 1.68 15.40 5.94
C PRO A 49 0.34 14.75 5.63
N ALA A 50 -0.54 14.68 6.63
CA ALA A 50 -1.86 14.04 6.53
C ALA A 50 -2.69 14.51 5.32
N HIS A 51 -2.65 15.79 4.98
CA HIS A 51 -3.40 16.34 3.84
C HIS A 51 -2.89 15.78 2.49
N ILE A 52 -1.59 15.50 2.37
CA ILE A 52 -0.99 14.87 1.19
C ILE A 52 -1.39 13.39 1.13
N ILE A 53 -1.34 12.66 2.25
CA ILE A 53 -1.80 11.26 2.32
C ILE A 53 -3.28 11.16 1.89
N LYS A 54 -4.13 12.06 2.40
CA LYS A 54 -5.54 12.16 2.02
C LYS A 54 -5.70 12.43 0.52
N HIS A 55 -4.93 13.37 -0.01
CA HIS A 55 -4.96 13.70 -1.44
C HIS A 55 -4.56 12.49 -2.31
N LEU A 56 -3.40 11.87 -2.03
CA LEU A 56 -2.88 10.73 -2.78
C LEU A 56 -3.82 9.52 -2.73
N GLY A 57 -4.38 9.22 -1.55
CA GLY A 57 -5.34 8.14 -1.40
C GLY A 57 -6.78 8.50 -1.73
N ARG A 58 -7.05 9.73 -2.17
CA ARG A 58 -8.38 10.24 -2.55
C ARG A 58 -9.40 10.12 -1.42
N TRP A 59 -8.98 10.37 -0.18
CA TRP A 59 -9.84 10.43 0.99
C TRP A 59 -10.34 11.87 1.20
N SER A 60 -11.66 12.05 1.22
CA SER A 60 -12.29 13.33 1.55
C SER A 60 -12.40 13.56 3.07
N SER A 61 -12.47 12.49 3.85
CA SER A 61 -12.60 12.51 5.31
C SER A 61 -11.38 11.89 5.99
N ASP A 62 -11.40 11.86 7.32
CA ASP A 62 -10.35 11.24 8.13
C ASP A 62 -10.44 9.70 8.18
N ALA A 63 -11.22 9.09 7.28
CA ALA A 63 -11.28 7.63 7.11
C ALA A 63 -9.92 6.98 6.80
N TYR A 64 -8.94 7.76 6.30
CA TYR A 64 -7.58 7.28 6.10
C TYR A 64 -6.89 6.86 7.41
N LEU A 65 -7.30 7.40 8.57
CA LEU A 65 -6.72 7.04 9.86
C LEU A 65 -6.91 5.55 10.18
N LEU A 66 -8.01 4.94 9.71
CA LEU A 66 -8.25 3.49 9.87
C LEU A 66 -7.26 2.63 9.07
N TYR A 67 -6.54 3.24 8.11
CA TYR A 67 -5.59 2.57 7.22
C TYR A 67 -4.16 2.74 7.70
N VAL A 68 -3.89 3.68 8.61
CA VAL A 68 -2.55 3.91 9.19
C VAL A 68 -2.38 3.00 10.40
N ARG A 69 -1.52 1.99 10.29
CA ARG A 69 -1.22 1.07 11.40
C ARG A 69 0.07 1.51 12.09
N ALA A 70 -0.04 1.99 13.33
CA ALA A 70 1.06 2.55 14.11
C ALA A 70 2.02 1.49 14.70
N ASP A 71 1.63 0.21 14.70
CA ASP A 71 2.48 -0.88 15.15
C ASP A 71 3.52 -1.18 14.07
N SER A 72 4.70 -0.57 14.25
CA SER A 72 5.78 -0.49 13.27
C SER A 72 6.36 -1.88 12.97
N ASP A 73 5.90 -2.51 11.90
CA ASP A 73 6.68 -3.56 11.26
C ASP A 73 8.00 -2.93 10.75
N PRO A 74 9.19 -3.43 11.14
CA PRO A 74 10.47 -2.88 10.71
C PRO A 74 10.61 -2.80 9.18
N ALA A 75 9.91 -3.65 8.43
CA ALA A 75 9.86 -3.56 6.97
C ALA A 75 9.25 -2.25 6.45
N ILE A 76 8.29 -1.66 7.17
CA ILE A 76 7.67 -0.38 6.78
C ILE A 76 8.64 0.78 7.00
N SER A 77 9.46 0.73 8.06
CA SER A 77 10.44 1.78 8.33
C SER A 77 11.47 1.90 7.21
N GLY A 78 11.94 0.79 6.62
CA GLY A 78 12.90 0.83 5.52
C GLY A 78 12.34 1.44 4.23
N VAL A 79 11.08 1.13 3.90
CA VAL A 79 10.42 1.71 2.70
C VAL A 79 10.10 3.20 2.93
N ALA A 80 9.70 3.58 4.14
CA ALA A 80 9.39 4.96 4.50
C ALA A 80 10.59 5.91 4.27
N THR A 81 11.80 5.49 4.64
CA THR A 81 13.03 6.26 4.41
C THR A 81 13.28 6.51 2.92
N SER A 82 13.15 5.49 2.06
CA SER A 82 13.35 5.66 0.62
C SER A 82 12.35 6.63 -0.02
N ILE A 83 11.10 6.64 0.44
CA ILE A 83 10.09 7.59 -0.06
C ILE A 83 10.41 9.02 0.37
N ALA A 84 10.91 9.21 1.60
CA ALA A 84 11.32 10.52 2.08
C ALA A 84 12.52 11.07 1.29
N ASP A 85 13.50 10.23 0.95
CA ASP A 85 14.70 10.64 0.20
C ASP A 85 14.41 11.06 -1.25
N HIS A 86 13.32 10.57 -1.86
CA HIS A 86 12.91 10.92 -3.22
C HIS A 86 11.85 12.03 -3.30
N ALA A 87 11.40 12.55 -2.15
CA ALA A 87 10.39 13.61 -2.06
C ALA A 87 10.98 15.03 -1.88
N VAL A 88 12.31 15.17 -1.95
CA VAL A 88 13.06 16.45 -1.87
C VAL A 88 13.71 16.77 -3.21
#